data_AF-A0A2D5QDJ3-F1
#
_entry.id   AF-A0A2D5QDJ3-F1
#
_cell.length_a   1.000
_cell.length_b   1.000
_cell.length_c   1.000
_cell.angle_alpha   90.00
_cell.angle_beta   90.00
_cell.angle_gamma   90.00
#
_symmetry.space_group_name_H-M   'P 1'
#
loop_
_entity.id
_entity.type
_entity.pdbx_description
1 polymer ?
#
loop_
_entity_poly.entity_id
_entity_poly.type
_entity_poly.pdbx_seq_one_letter_code
_entity_poly.pdbx_strand_id
1 'polypeptide(L)'
;MVIKKIYNKIIHKNYKNFPKIKKYYTNLYGSKTSWINELSTRMNKKNFTMDYKYSFSPHSPITNPYKVTDWLIDRLQPFFEYFDEKDVNSILEIGCGYGVSTWFLKDKFKSTTGLDISEDAISSAKKIFPEIDFVKSDVMEYFKNNPDKKFDVILSCYGPPVEMETIMKHCKYFVRVGYRPKKIYGAIFKMSEKLTGLQLAFSTTIVSKDFEKNIVKLSYFKYYFTPYFFKNLTDSITKKFFPF
;
A
#
# COMPACT_ATOMS: atom_id res chain seq x y z
N MET A 1 15.57 7.09 -13.76
CA MET A 1 14.91 5.74 -13.78
C MET A 1 15.86 4.62 -13.31
N VAL A 2 17.13 4.61 -13.72
CA VAL A 2 18.12 3.58 -13.32
C VAL A 2 18.58 3.72 -11.85
N ILE A 3 18.96 4.94 -11.42
CA ILE A 3 19.41 5.21 -10.04
C ILE A 3 18.36 4.80 -9.00
N LYS A 4 17.08 5.12 -9.25
CA LYS A 4 15.97 4.72 -8.38
C LYS A 4 15.87 3.20 -8.25
N LYS A 5 16.00 2.45 -9.35
CA LYS A 5 15.93 0.99 -9.32
C LYS A 5 17.10 0.40 -8.55
N ILE A 6 18.30 0.95 -8.73
CA ILE A 6 19.49 0.53 -7.98
C ILE A 6 19.30 0.84 -6.49
N TYR A 7 18.88 2.07 -6.14
CA TYR A 7 18.57 2.46 -4.76
C TYR A 7 17.56 1.53 -4.11
N ASN A 8 16.41 1.31 -4.76
CA ASN A 8 15.40 0.39 -4.26
C ASN A 8 16.02 -1.00 -4.06
N LYS A 9 16.69 -1.57 -5.06
CA LYS A 9 17.31 -2.91 -4.94
C LYS A 9 18.36 -3.04 -3.84
N ILE A 10 19.07 -1.96 -3.50
CA ILE A 10 20.07 -1.93 -2.41
C ILE A 10 19.39 -1.77 -1.04
N ILE A 11 18.37 -0.91 -0.95
CA ILE A 11 17.72 -0.57 0.33
C ILE A 11 16.67 -1.60 0.73
N HIS A 12 16.06 -2.30 -0.22
CA HIS A 12 15.18 -3.43 0.06
C HIS A 12 15.99 -4.63 0.54
N LYS A 13 15.92 -4.87 1.85
CA LYS A 13 16.35 -6.14 2.43
C LYS A 13 15.52 -7.29 1.83
N ASN A 14 16.12 -8.47 1.74
CA ASN A 14 15.38 -9.68 1.42
C ASN A 14 14.36 -9.95 2.54
N TYR A 15 13.13 -9.47 2.36
CA TYR A 15 12.03 -9.70 3.31
C TYR A 15 11.74 -11.20 3.38
N LYS A 16 11.81 -11.77 4.59
CA LYS A 16 11.64 -13.21 4.79
C LYS A 16 10.22 -13.65 4.48
N ASN A 17 9.24 -12.83 4.84
CA ASN A 17 7.82 -13.14 4.77
C ASN A 17 7.09 -12.40 3.63
N PHE A 18 7.83 -11.69 2.76
CA PHE A 18 7.30 -11.12 1.51
C PHE A 18 8.14 -11.53 0.28
N PRO A 19 8.28 -12.84 0.01
CA PRO A 19 9.14 -13.37 -1.06
C PRO A 19 8.77 -12.89 -2.46
N LYS A 20 7.50 -12.55 -2.73
CA LYS A 20 7.08 -11.92 -4.00
C LYS A 20 7.82 -10.63 -4.32
N ILE A 21 8.22 -9.84 -3.31
CA ILE A 21 9.02 -8.63 -3.53
C ILE A 21 10.37 -8.98 -4.13
N LYS A 22 11.03 -10.01 -3.59
CA LYS A 22 12.29 -10.51 -4.15
C LYS A 22 12.11 -11.00 -5.58
N LYS A 23 11.11 -11.87 -5.80
CA LYS A 23 10.85 -12.49 -7.10
C LYS A 23 10.51 -11.47 -8.19
N TYR A 24 9.60 -10.54 -7.90
CA TYR A 24 8.99 -9.67 -8.91
C TYR A 24 9.54 -8.24 -8.95
N TYR A 25 10.40 -7.86 -8.00
CA TYR A 25 10.92 -6.50 -7.94
C TYR A 25 12.44 -6.41 -7.73
N THR A 26 12.94 -6.96 -6.62
CA THR A 26 14.33 -6.64 -6.21
C THR A 26 15.38 -7.51 -6.88
N ASN A 27 15.04 -8.70 -7.39
CA ASN A 27 16.00 -9.53 -8.13
C ASN A 27 16.61 -8.74 -9.29
N LEU A 28 17.94 -8.75 -9.39
CA LEU A 28 18.73 -8.01 -10.38
C LEU A 28 18.35 -8.41 -11.80
N TYR A 29 18.14 -9.70 -12.03
CA TYR A 29 17.85 -10.27 -13.33
C TYR A 29 16.41 -10.81 -13.39
N GLY A 30 15.71 -10.52 -14.48
CA GLY A 30 14.44 -11.18 -14.81
C GLY A 30 13.21 -10.86 -13.93
N SER A 31 13.32 -10.05 -12.87
CA SER A 31 12.18 -9.72 -11.99
C SER A 31 10.99 -9.11 -12.74
N LYS A 32 11.26 -8.13 -13.61
CA LYS A 32 10.24 -7.50 -14.46
C LYS A 32 9.61 -8.52 -15.42
N THR A 33 10.41 -9.35 -16.09
CA THR A 33 9.92 -10.40 -16.99
C THR A 33 9.07 -11.41 -16.23
N SER A 34 9.51 -11.83 -15.03
CA SER A 34 8.79 -12.76 -14.16
C SER A 34 7.43 -12.20 -13.76
N TRP A 35 7.37 -10.91 -13.41
CA TRP A 35 6.12 -10.24 -13.07
C TRP A 35 5.16 -10.19 -14.25
N ILE A 36 5.65 -9.84 -15.44
CA ILE A 36 4.82 -9.75 -16.64
C ILE A 36 4.32 -11.13 -17.05
N ASN A 37 5.16 -12.16 -16.99
CA ASN A 37 4.73 -13.53 -17.29
C ASN A 37 3.67 -14.04 -16.29
N GLU A 38 3.84 -13.75 -15.00
CA GLU A 38 2.87 -14.07 -13.96
C GLU A 38 1.52 -13.40 -14.24
N LEU A 39 1.52 -12.08 -14.48
CA LEU A 39 0.31 -11.34 -14.81
C LEU A 39 -0.35 -11.85 -16.09
N SER A 40 0.41 -12.02 -17.17
CA SER A 40 -0.09 -12.52 -18.46
C SER A 40 -0.75 -13.90 -18.30
N THR A 41 -0.15 -14.79 -17.51
CA THR A 41 -0.72 -16.10 -17.19
C THR A 41 -2.05 -15.96 -16.46
N ARG A 42 -2.11 -15.10 -15.43
CA ARG A 42 -3.32 -14.85 -14.65
C ARG A 42 -4.44 -14.19 -15.45
N MET A 43 -4.11 -13.36 -16.44
CA MET A 43 -5.07 -12.62 -17.27
C MET A 43 -5.47 -13.39 -18.54
N ASN A 44 -4.80 -14.49 -18.86
CA ASN A 44 -5.02 -15.23 -20.10
C ASN A 44 -6.49 -15.64 -20.29
N LYS A 45 -7.06 -15.34 -21.47
CA LYS A 45 -8.46 -15.61 -21.85
C LYS A 45 -9.52 -15.02 -20.91
N LYS A 46 -9.19 -13.98 -20.14
CA LYS A 46 -10.14 -13.28 -19.26
C LYS A 46 -10.55 -11.95 -19.88
N ASN A 47 -11.84 -11.65 -19.80
CA ASN A 47 -12.38 -10.36 -20.18
C ASN A 47 -12.44 -9.44 -18.95
N PHE A 48 -11.92 -8.23 -19.11
CA PHE A 48 -11.93 -7.21 -18.08
C PHE A 48 -12.78 -6.03 -18.53
N THR A 49 -13.66 -5.59 -17.65
CA THR A 49 -14.34 -4.30 -17.77
C THR A 49 -13.34 -3.20 -17.42
N MET A 50 -13.50 -2.01 -18.00
CA MET A 50 -12.62 -0.87 -17.75
C MET A 50 -13.45 0.37 -17.43
N ASP A 51 -13.48 0.77 -16.16
CA ASP A 51 -13.99 2.08 -15.74
C ASP A 51 -12.92 3.17 -15.94
N TYR A 52 -13.22 4.24 -16.66
CA TYR A 52 -12.30 5.34 -16.94
C TYR A 52 -11.70 6.01 -15.69
N LYS A 53 -12.43 6.08 -14.57
CA LYS A 53 -12.00 6.79 -13.36
C LYS A 53 -10.86 6.07 -12.64
N TYR A 54 -10.88 4.74 -12.62
CA TYR A 54 -9.95 3.93 -11.83
C TYR A 54 -8.99 3.08 -12.68
N SER A 55 -9.38 2.71 -13.91
CA SER A 55 -8.60 1.80 -14.76
C SER A 55 -7.29 2.38 -15.26
N PHE A 56 -7.20 3.70 -15.50
CA PHE A 56 -6.01 4.35 -16.05
C PHE A 56 -4.97 4.76 -15.00
N SER A 57 -5.19 4.35 -13.75
CA SER A 57 -4.27 4.59 -12.65
C SER A 57 -2.97 3.76 -12.80
N PRO A 58 -1.81 4.29 -12.36
CA PRO A 58 -0.56 3.53 -12.30
C PRO A 58 -0.60 2.28 -11.40
N HIS A 59 -1.64 2.10 -10.58
CA HIS A 59 -1.84 0.89 -9.76
C HIS A 59 -2.73 -0.18 -10.44
N SER A 60 -3.21 0.05 -11.67
CA SER A 60 -3.93 -0.99 -12.41
C SER A 60 -2.94 -1.96 -13.08
N PRO A 61 -3.01 -3.28 -12.79
CA PRO A 61 -2.19 -4.27 -13.49
C PRO A 61 -2.63 -4.48 -14.94
N ILE A 62 -3.84 -4.06 -15.31
CA ILE A 62 -4.41 -4.29 -16.64
C ILE A 62 -3.87 -3.23 -17.62
N THR A 63 -3.92 -1.96 -17.24
CA THR A 63 -3.48 -0.85 -18.11
C THR A 63 -2.01 -0.47 -17.89
N ASN A 64 -1.45 -0.73 -16.70
CA ASN A 64 -0.10 -0.34 -16.32
C ASN A 64 0.73 -1.49 -15.73
N PRO A 65 0.78 -2.69 -16.36
CA PRO A 65 1.43 -3.88 -15.80
C PRO A 65 2.92 -3.67 -15.49
N TYR A 66 3.60 -2.79 -16.22
CA TYR A 66 5.03 -2.51 -16.02
C TYR A 66 5.35 -1.54 -14.88
N LYS A 67 4.37 -0.78 -14.39
CA LYS A 67 4.56 0.29 -13.39
C LYS A 67 3.91 -0.01 -12.05
N VAL A 68 2.96 -0.94 -12.00
CA VAL A 68 2.22 -1.27 -10.77
C VAL A 68 3.12 -1.75 -9.63
N THR A 69 4.16 -2.54 -9.92
CA THR A 69 5.12 -2.97 -8.88
C THR A 69 5.98 -1.81 -8.38
N ASP A 70 6.42 -0.90 -9.26
CA ASP A 70 7.10 0.33 -8.86
C ASP A 70 6.19 1.19 -7.96
N TRP A 71 4.91 1.33 -8.32
CA TRP A 71 3.93 2.10 -7.54
C TRP A 71 3.74 1.53 -6.14
N LEU A 72 3.61 0.20 -6.04
CA LEU A 72 3.42 -0.54 -4.80
C LEU A 72 4.64 -0.41 -3.90
N ILE A 73 5.81 -0.70 -4.43
CA ILE A 73 7.05 -0.79 -3.64
C ILE A 73 7.48 0.58 -3.12
N ASP A 74 7.37 1.63 -3.94
CA ASP A 74 7.69 3.00 -3.51
C ASP A 74 6.90 3.46 -2.28
N ARG A 75 5.71 2.89 -2.06
CA ARG A 75 4.76 3.31 -1.01
C ARG A 75 4.79 2.40 0.20
N LEU A 76 4.81 1.09 -0.03
CA LEU A 76 4.64 0.09 1.03
C LEU A 76 5.97 -0.43 1.58
N GLN A 77 7.11 0.06 1.10
CA GLN A 77 8.42 -0.36 1.63
C GLN A 77 8.56 -0.26 3.16
N PRO A 78 8.17 0.85 3.83
CA PRO A 78 8.27 0.93 5.29
C PRO A 78 7.32 -0.06 5.97
N PHE A 79 6.15 -0.31 5.38
CA PHE A 79 5.20 -1.31 5.86
C PHE A 79 5.83 -2.71 5.80
N PHE A 80 6.43 -3.10 4.67
CA PHE A 80 7.04 -4.42 4.52
C PHE A 80 8.17 -4.63 5.53
N GLU A 81 9.07 -3.66 5.72
CA GLU A 81 10.13 -3.80 6.73
C GLU A 81 9.58 -3.90 8.16
N TYR A 82 8.53 -3.14 8.49
CA TYR A 82 7.97 -3.17 9.84
C TYR A 82 7.25 -4.47 10.16
N PHE A 83 6.48 -5.01 9.21
CA PHE A 83 5.65 -6.19 9.43
C PHE A 83 6.32 -7.52 9.05
N ASP A 84 7.53 -7.50 8.45
CA ASP A 84 8.22 -8.72 8.03
C ASP A 84 8.36 -9.71 9.19
N GLU A 85 8.81 -9.25 10.35
CA GLU A 85 9.06 -10.10 11.53
C GLU A 85 7.99 -9.97 12.62
N LYS A 86 6.91 -9.22 12.37
CA LYS A 86 5.83 -9.07 13.36
C LYS A 86 4.96 -10.32 13.42
N ASP A 87 4.62 -10.70 14.65
CA ASP A 87 3.63 -11.74 14.91
C ASP A 87 2.21 -11.17 14.71
N VAL A 88 1.76 -11.26 13.45
CA VAL A 88 0.45 -10.85 12.95
C VAL A 88 0.06 -11.81 11.83
N ASN A 89 -1.22 -12.18 11.78
CA ASN A 89 -1.73 -13.26 10.95
C ASN A 89 -2.89 -12.85 10.04
N SER A 90 -3.58 -11.74 10.32
CA SER A 90 -4.74 -11.27 9.55
C SER A 90 -4.59 -9.83 9.09
N ILE A 91 -4.94 -9.57 7.82
CA ILE A 91 -4.92 -8.23 7.23
C ILE A 91 -6.18 -7.93 6.42
N LEU A 92 -6.67 -6.70 6.54
CA LEU A 92 -7.61 -6.07 5.61
C LEU A 92 -6.92 -4.90 4.91
N GLU A 93 -7.00 -4.85 3.58
CA GLU A 93 -6.59 -3.69 2.79
C GLU A 93 -7.81 -2.89 2.32
N ILE A 94 -7.94 -1.65 2.78
CA ILE A 94 -9.01 -0.71 2.40
C ILE A 94 -8.57 0.07 1.16
N GLY A 95 -9.41 0.04 0.12
CA GLY A 95 -9.10 0.60 -1.19
C GLY A 95 -8.08 -0.25 -1.93
N CYS A 96 -8.29 -1.56 -2.00
CA CYS A 96 -7.34 -2.50 -2.60
C CYS A 96 -7.22 -2.38 -4.13
N GLY A 97 -8.16 -1.66 -4.77
CA GLY A 97 -8.25 -1.56 -6.22
C GLY A 97 -8.25 -2.94 -6.88
N TYR A 98 -7.36 -3.12 -7.85
CA TYR A 98 -7.23 -4.37 -8.62
C TYR A 98 -6.47 -5.49 -7.89
N GLY A 99 -6.16 -5.32 -6.59
CA GLY A 99 -5.72 -6.40 -5.71
C GLY A 99 -4.24 -6.77 -5.76
N VAL A 100 -3.40 -6.04 -6.50
CA VAL A 100 -1.96 -6.36 -6.62
C VAL A 100 -1.25 -6.27 -5.27
N SER A 101 -1.46 -5.20 -4.50
CA SER A 101 -0.88 -5.08 -3.16
C SER A 101 -1.40 -6.14 -2.21
N THR A 102 -2.70 -6.39 -2.21
CA THR A 102 -3.34 -7.44 -1.40
C THR A 102 -2.72 -8.80 -1.67
N TRP A 103 -2.47 -9.11 -2.94
CA TRP A 103 -1.82 -10.36 -3.34
C TRP A 103 -0.37 -10.47 -2.89
N PHE A 104 0.40 -9.36 -2.87
CA PHE A 104 1.74 -9.34 -2.28
C PHE A 104 1.70 -9.54 -0.77
N LEU A 105 0.68 -9.01 -0.08
CA LEU A 105 0.51 -9.14 1.37
C LEU A 105 0.20 -10.59 1.78
N LYS A 106 -0.50 -11.36 0.94
CA LYS A 106 -0.90 -12.75 1.21
C LYS A 106 0.24 -13.69 1.62
N ASP A 107 1.48 -13.41 1.23
CA ASP A 107 2.62 -14.26 1.62
C ASP A 107 2.86 -14.28 3.14
N LYS A 108 2.60 -13.15 3.81
CA LYS A 108 2.83 -12.98 5.26
C LYS A 108 1.63 -13.39 6.08
N PHE A 109 0.43 -13.05 5.61
CA PHE A 109 -0.79 -13.12 6.41
C PHE A 109 -1.60 -14.36 6.06
N LYS A 110 -1.97 -15.14 7.08
CA LYS A 110 -2.84 -16.33 6.93
C LYS A 110 -4.20 -15.93 6.34
N SER A 111 -4.81 -14.88 6.89
CA SER A 111 -6.05 -14.28 6.39
C SER A 111 -5.75 -12.95 5.71
N THR A 112 -6.21 -12.77 4.48
CA THR A 112 -5.96 -11.56 3.69
C THR A 112 -7.22 -11.21 2.94
N THR A 113 -7.80 -10.06 3.29
CA THR A 113 -9.01 -9.54 2.66
C THR A 113 -8.68 -8.21 1.97
N GLY A 114 -9.12 -8.03 0.72
CA GLY A 114 -9.06 -6.76 0.02
C GLY A 114 -10.46 -6.17 -0.13
N LEU A 115 -10.63 -4.91 0.24
CA LEU A 115 -11.91 -4.21 0.18
C LEU A 115 -11.81 -2.98 -0.71
N ASP A 116 -12.75 -2.82 -1.62
CA ASP A 116 -12.89 -1.64 -2.47
C ASP A 116 -14.36 -1.38 -2.80
N ILE A 117 -14.72 -0.13 -3.04
CA ILE A 117 -16.09 0.27 -3.39
C ILE A 117 -16.39 0.00 -4.88
N SER A 118 -15.35 -0.06 -5.71
CA SER A 118 -15.46 -0.25 -7.16
C SER A 118 -15.73 -1.71 -7.51
N GLU A 119 -16.91 -1.96 -8.07
CA GLU A 119 -17.30 -3.28 -8.60
C GLU A 119 -16.34 -3.75 -9.71
N ASP A 120 -15.94 -2.83 -10.59
CA ASP A 120 -15.00 -3.11 -11.69
C ASP A 120 -13.64 -3.59 -11.17
N ALA A 121 -13.11 -2.89 -10.15
CA ALA A 121 -11.84 -3.23 -9.54
C ALA A 121 -11.91 -4.59 -8.82
N ILE A 122 -12.96 -4.84 -8.05
CA ILE A 122 -13.14 -6.10 -7.30
C ILE A 122 -13.39 -7.28 -8.23
N SER A 123 -14.24 -7.13 -9.25
CA SER A 123 -14.51 -8.16 -10.26
C SER A 123 -13.20 -8.55 -10.98
N SER A 124 -12.40 -7.56 -11.36
CA SER A 124 -11.10 -7.77 -11.97
C SER A 124 -10.09 -8.39 -11.00
N ALA A 125 -10.04 -7.94 -9.75
CA ALA A 125 -9.15 -8.47 -8.72
C ALA A 125 -9.43 -9.96 -8.45
N LYS A 126 -10.70 -10.35 -8.31
CA LYS A 126 -11.12 -11.76 -8.17
C LYS A 126 -10.73 -12.63 -9.36
N LYS A 127 -10.80 -12.06 -10.57
CA LYS A 127 -10.34 -12.74 -11.79
C LYS A 127 -8.83 -12.95 -11.77
N ILE A 128 -8.03 -11.95 -11.40
CA ILE A 128 -6.56 -12.00 -11.48
C ILE A 128 -5.96 -12.81 -10.32
N PHE A 129 -6.52 -12.65 -9.11
CA PHE A 129 -6.02 -13.23 -7.87
C PHE A 129 -7.14 -13.98 -7.11
N PRO A 130 -7.69 -15.07 -7.67
CA PRO A 130 -8.82 -15.80 -7.08
C PRO A 130 -8.52 -16.41 -5.70
N GLU A 131 -7.24 -16.50 -5.31
CA GLU A 131 -6.82 -16.99 -4.00
C GLU A 131 -6.99 -15.98 -2.85
N ILE A 132 -7.43 -14.75 -3.15
CA ILE A 132 -7.63 -13.68 -2.17
C ILE A 132 -9.12 -13.43 -1.94
N ASP A 133 -9.49 -13.18 -0.69
CA ASP A 133 -10.85 -12.79 -0.32
C ASP A 133 -11.08 -11.30 -0.65
N PHE A 134 -11.66 -11.02 -1.82
CA PHE A 134 -12.01 -9.66 -2.22
C PHE A 134 -13.49 -9.35 -1.96
N VAL A 135 -13.76 -8.21 -1.33
CA VAL A 135 -15.10 -7.78 -0.96
C VAL A 135 -15.39 -6.41 -1.59
N LYS A 136 -16.48 -6.33 -2.35
CA LYS A 136 -17.02 -5.05 -2.80
C LYS A 136 -17.87 -4.47 -1.69
N SER A 137 -17.41 -3.38 -1.07
CA SER A 137 -18.14 -2.69 0.00
C SER A 137 -17.57 -1.31 0.24
N ASP A 138 -18.40 -0.40 0.75
CA ASP A 138 -17.88 0.72 1.52
C ASP A 138 -17.30 0.21 2.86
N VAL A 139 -16.25 0.86 3.35
CA VAL A 139 -15.55 0.42 4.57
C VAL A 139 -16.40 0.56 5.83
N MET A 140 -17.19 1.63 5.94
CA MET A 140 -18.03 1.86 7.11
C MET A 140 -19.23 0.91 7.11
N GLU A 141 -19.81 0.67 5.94
CA GLU A 141 -20.87 -0.34 5.77
C GLU A 141 -20.35 -1.75 6.08
N TYR A 142 -19.14 -2.09 5.64
CA TYR A 142 -18.52 -3.39 5.91
C TYR A 142 -18.43 -3.66 7.42
N PHE A 143 -17.92 -2.69 8.19
CA PHE A 143 -17.81 -2.86 9.65
C PHE A 143 -19.15 -2.80 10.36
N LYS A 144 -20.10 -2.00 9.87
CA LYS A 144 -21.48 -2.01 10.38
C LYS A 144 -22.13 -3.39 10.24
N ASN A 145 -21.92 -4.05 9.10
CA ASN A 145 -22.45 -5.39 8.83
C ASN A 145 -21.63 -6.52 9.48
N ASN A 146 -20.42 -6.22 9.95
CA ASN A 146 -19.50 -7.18 10.54
C ASN A 146 -18.87 -6.64 11.85
N PRO A 147 -19.69 -6.33 12.89
CA PRO A 147 -19.23 -5.64 14.10
C PRO A 147 -18.16 -6.41 14.89
N ASP A 148 -18.18 -7.73 14.82
CA ASP A 148 -17.26 -8.61 15.55
C ASP A 148 -15.99 -8.95 14.76
N LYS A 149 -15.92 -8.60 13.47
CA LYS A 149 -14.77 -8.94 12.62
C LYS A 149 -13.55 -8.13 13.04
N LYS A 150 -12.47 -8.79 13.42
CA LYS A 150 -11.19 -8.16 13.77
C LYS A 150 -10.06 -8.59 12.84
N PHE A 151 -9.08 -7.72 12.67
CA PHE A 151 -7.85 -7.97 11.94
C PHE A 151 -6.65 -7.56 12.78
N ASP A 152 -5.52 -8.24 12.65
CA ASP A 152 -4.29 -7.78 13.30
C ASP A 152 -3.83 -6.46 12.69
N VAL A 153 -3.99 -6.34 11.37
CA VAL A 153 -3.58 -5.17 10.59
C VAL A 153 -4.72 -4.71 9.68
N ILE A 154 -5.03 -3.42 9.69
CA ILE A 154 -5.81 -2.77 8.64
C ILE A 154 -4.86 -1.81 7.91
N LEU A 155 -4.71 -1.98 6.60
CA LEU A 155 -3.90 -1.11 5.74
C LEU A 155 -4.81 -0.25 4.88
N SER A 156 -4.53 1.05 4.78
CA SER A 156 -5.16 1.93 3.81
C SER A 156 -4.08 2.72 3.06
N CYS A 157 -3.85 2.36 1.79
CA CYS A 157 -2.84 2.97 0.93
C CYS A 157 -3.50 3.85 -0.12
N TYR A 158 -3.46 5.18 0.07
CA TYR A 158 -4.20 6.15 -0.73
C TYR A 158 -5.72 5.90 -0.76
N GLY A 159 -6.24 5.15 0.21
CA GLY A 159 -7.67 4.90 0.37
C GLY A 159 -8.45 6.11 0.89
N PRO A 160 -9.78 5.98 1.02
CA PRO A 160 -10.63 7.06 1.52
C PRO A 160 -10.25 7.46 2.95
N PRO A 161 -10.63 8.67 3.41
CA PRO A 161 -10.65 8.98 4.84
C PRO A 161 -11.50 7.95 5.59
N VAL A 162 -11.12 7.65 6.83
CA VAL A 162 -11.81 6.68 7.69
C VAL A 162 -11.95 7.25 9.09
N GLU A 163 -13.01 6.84 9.79
CA GLU A 163 -13.22 7.20 11.19
C GLU A 163 -12.32 6.35 12.09
N MET A 164 -11.33 6.99 12.73
CA MET A 164 -10.29 6.27 13.46
C MET A 164 -10.85 5.44 14.62
N GLU A 165 -11.84 5.95 15.35
CA GLU A 165 -12.42 5.24 16.49
C GLU A 165 -13.05 3.91 16.04
N THR A 166 -13.82 3.95 14.95
CA THR A 166 -14.41 2.75 14.35
C THR A 166 -13.31 1.80 13.88
N ILE A 167 -12.34 2.25 13.09
CA ILE A 167 -11.26 1.39 12.58
C ILE A 167 -10.45 0.73 13.71
N MET A 168 -10.08 1.49 14.74
CA MET A 168 -9.27 0.97 15.85
C MET A 168 -10.03 -0.02 16.74
N LYS A 169 -11.37 -0.04 16.71
CA LYS A 169 -12.16 -1.13 17.32
C LYS A 169 -11.95 -2.45 16.57
N HIS A 170 -11.58 -2.42 15.29
CA HIS A 170 -11.45 -3.60 14.43
C HIS A 170 -10.01 -4.06 14.18
N CYS A 171 -9.01 -3.39 14.74
CA CYS A 171 -7.64 -3.85 14.58
C CYS A 171 -6.66 -3.50 15.70
N LYS A 172 -5.56 -4.25 15.75
CA LYS A 172 -4.40 -3.92 16.58
C LYS A 172 -3.56 -2.80 15.96
N TYR A 173 -3.31 -2.88 14.66
CA TYR A 173 -2.55 -1.89 13.92
C TYR A 173 -3.35 -1.34 12.74
N PHE A 174 -3.61 -0.03 12.73
CA PHE A 174 -4.04 0.65 11.51
C PHE A 174 -2.83 1.31 10.84
N VAL A 175 -2.65 1.07 9.54
CA VAL A 175 -1.58 1.68 8.77
C VAL A 175 -2.17 2.59 7.71
N ARG A 176 -1.87 3.89 7.83
CA ARG A 176 -2.19 4.86 6.80
C ARG A 176 -0.96 5.10 5.94
N VAL A 177 -1.09 4.83 4.65
CA VAL A 177 -0.11 5.19 3.61
C VAL A 177 -0.77 6.18 2.67
N GLY A 178 -0.12 7.31 2.40
CA GLY A 178 -0.69 8.36 1.57
C GLY A 178 -1.06 9.57 2.43
N TYR A 179 -0.13 10.50 2.45
CA TYR A 179 -0.26 11.82 3.04
C TYR A 179 0.49 12.80 2.12
N ARG A 180 -0.13 13.93 1.79
CA ARG A 180 0.54 15.05 1.10
C ARG A 180 0.65 16.21 2.09
N PRO A 181 1.87 16.67 2.41
CA PRO A 181 2.02 17.76 3.34
C PRO A 181 1.55 19.05 2.69
N LYS A 182 0.86 19.90 3.44
CA LYS A 182 0.59 21.26 2.95
C LYS A 182 1.84 22.14 3.03
N LYS A 183 2.74 21.83 3.98
CA LYS A 183 4.01 22.55 4.23
C LYS A 183 5.13 21.58 4.60
N ILE A 184 6.33 21.78 4.06
CA ILE A 184 7.52 20.96 4.38
C ILE A 184 7.91 21.02 5.86
N TYR A 185 7.67 22.15 6.52
CA TYR A 185 7.93 22.28 7.95
C TYR A 185 6.92 21.47 8.79
N GLY A 186 5.64 21.45 8.38
CA GLY A 186 4.61 20.60 8.96
C GLY A 186 4.91 19.11 8.77
N ALA A 187 5.48 18.77 7.61
CA ALA A 187 5.88 17.42 7.25
C ALA A 187 7.00 16.84 8.12
N ILE A 188 8.05 17.64 8.34
CA ILE A 188 9.33 17.16 8.88
C ILE A 188 9.44 17.47 10.38
N PHE A 189 8.98 18.65 10.83
CA PHE A 189 9.27 19.14 12.18
C PHE A 189 8.05 19.18 13.10
N LYS A 190 6.85 19.52 12.60
CA LYS A 190 5.65 19.60 13.45
C LYS A 190 4.82 18.32 13.48
N MET A 191 4.83 17.53 12.40
CA MET A 191 4.04 16.29 12.23
C MET A 191 2.53 16.40 12.56
N SER A 192 2.02 17.61 12.75
CA SER A 192 0.68 17.91 13.28
C SER A 192 -0.43 17.63 12.28
N GLU A 193 -0.08 17.47 11.01
CA GLU A 193 -1.03 17.18 9.93
C GLU A 193 -1.15 15.66 9.66
N LYS A 194 -0.39 14.82 10.38
CA LYS A 194 -0.43 13.36 10.28
C LYS A 194 -1.27 12.76 11.41
N LEU A 195 -1.73 11.53 11.21
CA LEU A 195 -2.29 10.75 12.30
C LEU A 195 -1.23 10.57 13.41
N THR A 196 -1.68 10.60 14.65
CA THR A 196 -0.82 10.30 15.79
C THR A 196 -0.43 8.83 15.77
N GLY A 197 0.87 8.55 15.91
CA GLY A 197 1.35 7.17 16.01
C GLY A 197 2.83 7.02 15.67
N LEU A 198 3.23 5.80 15.32
CA LEU A 198 4.58 5.50 14.86
C LEU A 198 4.74 5.89 13.39
N GLN A 199 5.69 6.80 13.15
CA GLN A 199 5.93 7.41 11.85
C GLN A 199 7.09 6.66 11.18
N LEU A 200 6.76 5.84 10.17
CA LEU A 200 7.77 5.03 9.46
C LEU A 200 8.35 5.74 8.23
N ALA A 201 7.60 6.68 7.67
CA ALA A 201 8.04 7.51 6.57
C ALA A 201 7.23 8.80 6.61
N PHE A 202 7.61 9.75 5.75
CA PHE A 202 6.82 10.96 5.58
C PHE A 202 5.34 10.66 5.24
N SER A 203 5.06 9.64 4.43
CA SER A 203 3.71 9.27 4.00
C SER A 203 3.08 8.09 4.74
N THR A 204 3.79 7.46 5.69
CA THR A 204 3.37 6.21 6.34
C THR A 204 3.32 6.36 7.85
N THR A 205 2.17 6.06 8.45
CA THR A 205 1.93 6.10 9.89
C THR A 205 1.26 4.81 10.33
N ILE A 206 1.75 4.24 11.44
CA ILE A 206 1.10 3.15 12.16
C ILE A 206 0.42 3.72 13.39
N VAL A 207 -0.89 3.51 13.50
CA VAL A 207 -1.71 3.83 14.65
C VAL A 207 -1.94 2.53 15.44
N SER A 208 -1.70 2.58 16.75
CA SER A 208 -1.90 1.48 17.70
C SER A 208 -2.13 2.08 19.09
N LYS A 209 -2.73 1.30 19.99
CA LYS A 209 -2.78 1.63 21.43
C LYS A 209 -1.37 1.79 22.03
N ASP A 210 -0.36 1.14 21.44
CA ASP A 210 1.04 1.28 21.87
C ASP A 210 1.67 2.63 21.49
N PHE A 211 1.00 3.44 20.65
CA PHE A 211 1.55 4.66 20.05
C PHE A 211 0.63 5.87 20.28
N GLU A 212 0.37 6.21 21.54
CA GLU A 212 -0.48 7.35 21.93
C GLU A 212 0.09 8.73 21.56
N LYS A 213 1.39 8.79 21.27
CA LYS A 213 2.09 10.00 20.80
C LYS A 213 2.87 9.72 19.52
N ASN A 214 3.25 10.79 18.83
CA ASN A 214 4.09 10.68 17.65
C ASN A 214 5.49 10.14 18.02
N ILE A 215 5.87 9.04 17.38
CA ILE A 215 7.19 8.41 17.55
C ILE A 215 7.85 8.32 16.18
N VAL A 216 9.12 8.73 16.10
CA VAL A 216 9.97 8.51 14.93
C VAL A 216 11.14 7.63 15.37
N LYS A 217 11.40 6.55 14.64
CA LYS A 217 12.55 5.67 14.90
C LYS A 217 13.64 5.91 13.87
N LEU A 218 14.88 6.08 14.34
CA LEU A 218 16.05 6.34 13.48
C LEU A 218 16.24 5.25 12.42
N SER A 219 15.92 3.99 12.73
CA SER A 219 15.98 2.86 11.79
C SER A 219 15.14 3.03 10.52
N TYR A 220 14.11 3.89 10.57
CA TYR A 220 13.21 4.19 9.46
C TYR A 220 13.52 5.52 8.77
N PHE A 221 14.52 6.28 9.24
CA PHE A 221 14.85 7.60 8.69
C PHE A 221 15.24 7.56 7.21
N LYS A 222 15.81 6.44 6.73
CA LYS A 222 16.07 6.17 5.31
C LYS A 222 14.82 6.33 4.41
N TYR A 223 13.61 6.11 4.95
CA TYR A 223 12.36 6.25 4.20
C TYR A 223 11.84 7.68 4.09
N TYR A 224 12.48 8.63 4.77
CA TYR A 224 12.15 10.04 4.66
C TYR A 224 12.87 10.73 3.49
N PHE A 225 13.82 10.05 2.83
CA PHE A 225 14.63 10.60 1.73
C PHE A 225 14.67 9.67 0.52
N THR A 226 13.57 8.99 0.23
CA THR A 226 13.47 8.13 -0.95
C THR A 226 13.27 8.97 -2.22
N PRO A 227 13.61 8.44 -3.41
CA PRO A 227 13.24 9.09 -4.67
C PRO A 227 11.73 9.40 -4.78
N TYR A 228 10.90 8.56 -4.15
CA TYR A 228 9.46 8.80 -4.03
C TYR A 228 9.13 9.99 -3.14
N PHE A 229 9.81 10.14 -1.99
CA PHE A 229 9.70 11.34 -1.16
C PHE A 229 10.06 12.60 -1.94
N PHE A 230 11.22 12.61 -2.60
CA PHE A 230 11.66 13.78 -3.37
C PHE A 230 10.68 14.12 -4.49
N LYS A 231 10.12 13.11 -5.19
CA LYS A 231 9.07 13.33 -6.19
C LYS A 231 7.82 13.97 -5.57
N ASN A 232 7.31 13.46 -4.45
CA ASN A 232 6.14 14.05 -3.81
C ASN A 232 6.42 15.46 -3.27
N LEU A 233 7.64 15.71 -2.81
CA LEU A 233 8.07 17.02 -2.35
C LEU A 233 8.11 18.02 -3.51
N THR A 234 8.71 17.64 -4.65
CA THR A 234 8.70 18.47 -5.86
C THR A 234 7.28 18.68 -6.35
N ASP A 235 6.44 17.65 -6.41
CA ASP A 235 5.03 17.75 -6.83
C ASP A 235 4.24 18.69 -5.91
N SER A 236 4.50 18.65 -4.60
CA SER A 236 3.85 19.54 -3.63
C SER A 236 4.27 20.99 -3.79
N ILE A 237 5.52 21.24 -4.20
CA ILE A 237 6.03 22.58 -4.47
C ILE A 237 5.46 23.07 -5.80
N THR A 238 5.55 22.27 -6.87
CA THR A 238 5.09 22.67 -8.21
C THR A 238 3.60 22.88 -8.27
N LYS A 239 2.77 22.01 -7.67
CA LYS A 239 1.30 22.20 -7.63
C LYS A 239 0.85 23.39 -6.79
N LYS A 240 1.70 23.89 -5.90
CA LYS A 240 1.44 25.13 -5.16
C LYS A 240 1.60 26.37 -6.06
N PHE A 241 2.44 26.29 -7.09
CA PHE A 241 2.71 27.39 -8.03
C PHE A 241 1.96 27.25 -9.37
N PHE A 242 1.64 26.02 -9.77
CA PHE A 242 0.93 25.70 -11.02
C PHE A 242 -0.13 24.62 -10.72
N PRO A 243 -1.35 24.99 -10.33
CA PRO A 243 -2.40 24.06 -9.89
C PRO A 243 -3.11 23.29 -11.02
N PHE A 244 -2.45 23.10 -12.17
CA PHE A 244 -2.98 22.33 -13.30
C PHE A 244 -2.68 20.82 -13.18
#